data_AF-A0A2N3QNC3-F1
#
_entry.id   AF-A0A2N3QNC3-F1
#
_cell.length_a   1.000
_cell.length_b   1.000
_cell.length_c   1.000
_cell.angle_alpha   90.00
_cell.angle_beta   90.00
_cell.angle_gamma   90.00
#
_symmetry.space_group_name_H-M   'P 1'
#
loop_
_entity.id
_entity.type
_entity.pdbx_description
1 polymer ?
#
loop_
_entity_poly.entity_id
_entity_poly.type
_entity_poly.pdbx_seq_one_letter_code
_entity_poly.pdbx_strand_id
1 'polypeptide(L)'
;MATLVILRGLPASGKSTWARKTAATTPNTVVVSLDGLRRMTAGSLAAYHQRRTDRTEQLIVRAAHAMACDALRKGVNVIMDAQNATMERVHALVGLAADCNAAVQTMAFPASLDTLLERNRARAEDDRVPEEYLRAQYERCADTIAVPMQWVRVPVEPAGRHMWRPSEHGHATALVDAMGAYRMACKPLSVEPFRMVKAFLPSQHGRNHTADMLRVPALDNPLMPSDVYCAWLRHGTSPAWLDWRMSNTDDLPCPEPEPTLLDRMRANPNVRVKPVQGETDLYACNFTRDAFRNHAWDEYSSKARGLFLNGRGDVVMRGFDKFFNLGENEQTSLDNVLERMTYPARIETKENGFLGLIGAAEQEDGFRFYSKSGQTDYSPLIEKAFLRDLPDPHTRHEIWQTMRAHDVTVACEIVDTESDQHIIHYAKSRLYYLHAIHNQTEFTIDTQADSLLNTLFPYRPDQYMIQDETDLRQALHDAGLSSREGVVIYSADGYMVKVKSDLYLQSKRLRPMLENILLRGKPVPPDGSERSRLVRAVLAAIPRERLVYHQSAFGRDAVDMTKITDWLRKETLA
;
A
#
# COMPACT_ATOMS: atom_id res chain seq x y z
N MET A 1 -6.62 26.41 -26.89
CA MET A 1 -5.86 25.91 -25.74
C MET A 1 -5.04 24.72 -26.21
N ALA A 2 -3.74 24.66 -25.88
CA ALA A 2 -2.88 23.55 -26.27
C ALA A 2 -3.26 22.27 -25.51
N THR A 3 -2.95 21.11 -26.10
CA THR A 3 -3.20 19.79 -25.50
C THR A 3 -1.90 19.02 -25.35
N LEU A 4 -1.66 18.48 -24.15
CA LEU A 4 -0.65 17.47 -23.87
C LEU A 4 -1.29 16.08 -23.97
N VAL A 5 -0.83 15.28 -24.92
CA VAL A 5 -1.23 13.87 -25.09
C VAL A 5 -0.15 12.98 -24.47
N ILE A 6 -0.50 12.26 -23.41
CA ILE A 6 0.38 11.35 -22.69
C ILE A 6 0.14 9.92 -23.19
N LEU A 7 1.14 9.32 -23.84
CA LEU A 7 1.04 7.93 -24.28
C LEU A 7 1.39 6.98 -23.13
N ARG A 8 0.61 5.92 -22.95
CA ARG A 8 0.81 4.90 -21.90
C ARG A 8 0.85 3.52 -22.53
N GLY A 9 1.93 2.77 -22.32
CA GLY A 9 2.07 1.45 -22.94
C GLY A 9 3.50 0.93 -22.96
N LEU A 10 3.66 -0.39 -23.01
CA LEU A 10 4.96 -1.06 -23.00
C LEU A 10 5.68 -0.99 -24.35
N PRO A 11 7.00 -1.24 -24.42
CA PRO A 11 7.68 -1.40 -25.71
C PRO A 11 6.92 -2.39 -26.61
N ALA A 12 6.91 -2.13 -27.90
CA ALA A 12 6.17 -2.91 -28.91
C ALA A 12 4.64 -2.77 -28.92
N SER A 13 4.05 -1.93 -28.06
CA SER A 13 2.60 -1.70 -28.04
C SER A 13 2.05 -0.83 -29.18
N GLY A 14 2.91 -0.16 -29.96
CA GLY A 14 2.50 0.68 -31.10
C GLY A 14 2.42 2.20 -30.84
N LYS A 15 2.69 2.65 -29.62
CA LYS A 15 2.71 4.08 -29.22
C LYS A 15 3.41 5.02 -30.20
N SER A 16 4.69 4.81 -30.45
CA SER A 16 5.50 5.71 -31.29
C SER A 16 5.06 5.72 -32.75
N THR A 17 4.42 4.66 -33.22
CA THR A 17 3.80 4.61 -34.56
C THR A 17 2.54 5.47 -34.59
N TRP A 18 1.68 5.33 -33.57
CA TRP A 18 0.51 6.19 -33.41
C TRP A 18 0.90 7.66 -33.26
N ALA A 19 1.91 7.97 -32.42
CA ALA A 19 2.39 9.33 -32.19
C ALA A 19 2.78 10.04 -33.48
N ARG A 20 3.59 9.38 -34.33
CA ARG A 20 4.03 9.92 -35.62
C ARG A 20 2.87 10.11 -36.59
N LYS A 21 1.96 9.14 -36.68
CA LYS A 21 0.78 9.24 -37.54
C LYS A 21 -0.11 10.41 -37.12
N THR A 22 -0.40 10.53 -35.82
CA THR A 22 -1.23 11.60 -35.27
C THR A 22 -0.58 12.97 -35.45
N ALA A 23 0.72 13.11 -35.19
CA ALA A 23 1.41 14.39 -35.39
C ALA A 23 1.45 14.82 -36.87
N ALA A 24 1.47 13.87 -37.81
CA ALA A 24 1.41 14.17 -39.24
C ALA A 24 0.01 14.62 -39.70
N THR A 25 -1.05 14.12 -39.06
CA THR A 25 -2.44 14.44 -39.44
C THR A 25 -3.07 15.57 -38.65
N THR A 26 -2.55 15.86 -37.45
CA THR A 26 -3.10 16.88 -36.55
C THR A 26 -2.25 18.15 -36.63
N PRO A 27 -2.81 19.28 -37.12
CA PRO A 27 -2.07 20.54 -37.20
C PRO A 27 -1.49 20.97 -35.85
N ASN A 28 -0.40 21.74 -35.89
CA ASN A 28 0.20 22.37 -34.72
C ASN A 28 0.53 21.36 -33.58
N THR A 29 1.07 20.20 -33.93
CA THR A 29 1.37 19.11 -33.00
C THR A 29 2.81 18.64 -33.14
N VAL A 30 3.53 18.52 -32.02
CA VAL A 30 4.90 18.00 -31.96
C VAL A 30 4.98 16.74 -31.11
N VAL A 31 5.90 15.83 -31.46
CA VAL A 31 6.19 14.64 -30.66
C VAL A 31 7.46 14.89 -29.86
N VAL A 32 7.37 14.79 -28.54
CA VAL A 32 8.53 14.76 -27.64
C VAL A 32 8.73 13.31 -27.20
N SER A 33 9.76 12.66 -27.74
CA SER A 33 10.06 11.24 -27.50
C SER A 33 11.28 11.07 -26.61
N LEU A 34 11.14 10.37 -25.49
CA LEU A 34 12.30 10.05 -24.63
C LEU A 34 13.30 9.14 -25.37
N ASP A 35 12.82 8.15 -26.14
CA ASP A 35 13.68 7.29 -26.95
C ASP A 35 14.38 8.09 -28.05
N GLY A 36 13.71 9.11 -28.62
CA GLY A 36 14.32 10.06 -29.54
C GLY A 36 15.49 10.83 -28.91
N LEU A 37 15.27 11.41 -27.73
CA LEU A 37 16.31 12.14 -26.99
C LEU A 37 17.47 11.23 -26.54
N ARG A 38 17.17 9.99 -26.14
CA ARG A 38 18.20 8.97 -25.82
C ARG A 38 19.06 8.66 -27.03
N ARG A 39 18.46 8.45 -28.21
CA ARG A 39 19.20 8.26 -29.47
C ARG A 39 20.04 9.48 -29.82
N MET A 40 19.49 10.70 -29.73
CA MET A 40 20.24 11.93 -30.02
C MET A 40 21.47 12.09 -29.10
N THR A 41 21.35 11.69 -27.83
CA THR A 41 22.42 11.85 -26.83
C THR A 41 23.55 10.84 -27.03
N ALA A 42 23.24 9.61 -27.46
CA ALA A 42 24.22 8.51 -27.51
C ALA A 42 24.53 8.00 -28.92
N GLY A 43 23.90 8.54 -29.97
CA GLY A 43 23.99 8.07 -31.35
C GLY A 43 23.07 6.87 -31.67
N SER A 44 22.85 5.97 -30.71
CA SER A 44 21.88 4.87 -30.81
C SER A 44 21.28 4.50 -29.45
N LEU A 45 20.16 3.78 -29.45
CA LEU A 45 19.54 3.27 -28.21
C LEU A 45 20.44 2.24 -27.52
N ALA A 46 21.05 1.33 -28.28
CA ALA A 46 21.99 0.34 -27.76
C ALA A 46 23.17 1.02 -27.03
N ALA A 47 23.77 2.03 -27.66
CA ALA A 47 24.86 2.79 -27.05
C ALA A 47 24.42 3.55 -25.79
N TYR A 48 23.19 4.09 -25.78
CA TYR A 48 22.62 4.72 -24.60
C TYR A 48 22.48 3.72 -23.44
N HIS A 49 21.86 2.56 -23.70
CA HIS A 49 21.62 1.56 -22.65
C HIS A 49 22.90 1.01 -22.03
N GLN A 50 23.99 0.92 -22.79
CA GLN A 50 25.31 0.50 -22.27
C GLN A 50 25.96 1.56 -21.36
N ARG A 51 25.71 2.86 -21.61
CA ARG A 51 26.37 3.98 -20.91
C ARG A 51 25.44 4.76 -19.97
N ARG A 52 24.18 4.30 -19.80
CA ARG A 52 23.16 5.03 -19.05
C ARG A 52 23.59 5.17 -17.58
N THR A 53 23.31 6.34 -17.04
CA THR A 53 23.36 6.61 -15.59
C THR A 53 22.09 7.32 -15.19
N ASP A 54 21.71 7.26 -13.90
CA ASP A 54 20.52 7.94 -13.41
C ASP A 54 20.58 9.45 -13.65
N ARG A 55 21.77 10.05 -13.54
CA ARG A 55 21.99 11.48 -13.80
C ARG A 55 21.71 11.83 -15.27
N THR A 56 22.15 11.00 -16.21
CA THR A 56 21.90 11.21 -17.65
C THR A 56 20.42 11.06 -17.98
N GLU A 57 19.75 10.05 -17.40
CA GLU A 57 18.31 9.83 -17.59
C GLU A 57 17.49 11.01 -17.04
N GLN A 58 17.83 11.51 -15.85
CA GLN A 58 17.19 12.70 -15.26
C GLN A 58 17.35 13.94 -16.16
N LEU A 59 18.53 14.12 -16.76
CA LEU A 59 18.78 15.24 -17.68
C LEU A 59 17.91 15.14 -18.94
N ILE A 60 17.79 13.93 -19.52
CA ILE A 60 16.94 13.69 -20.69
C ILE A 60 15.46 13.97 -20.37
N VAL A 61 14.97 13.48 -19.23
CA VAL A 61 13.59 13.72 -18.78
C VAL A 61 13.33 15.23 -18.58
N ARG A 62 14.26 15.94 -17.92
CA ARG A 62 14.16 17.39 -17.74
C ARG A 62 14.14 18.14 -19.06
N ALA A 63 14.99 17.75 -20.02
CA ALA A 63 14.99 18.34 -21.36
C ALA A 63 13.65 18.10 -22.08
N ALA A 64 13.11 16.87 -22.03
CA ALA A 64 11.81 16.55 -22.59
C ALA A 64 10.69 17.40 -22.00
N HIS A 65 10.67 17.54 -20.66
CA HIS A 65 9.70 18.38 -19.96
C HIS A 65 9.83 19.86 -20.35
N ALA A 66 11.05 20.39 -20.43
CA ALA A 66 11.28 21.77 -20.85
C ALA A 66 10.78 22.03 -22.28
N MET A 67 11.06 21.12 -23.21
CA MET A 67 10.56 21.20 -24.59
C MET A 67 9.03 21.16 -24.64
N ALA A 68 8.41 20.23 -23.92
CA ALA A 68 6.96 20.14 -23.84
C ALA A 68 6.33 21.41 -23.25
N CYS A 69 6.91 21.94 -22.17
CA CYS A 69 6.45 23.13 -21.48
C CYS A 69 6.49 24.38 -22.40
N ASP A 70 7.61 24.61 -23.08
CA ASP A 70 7.76 25.74 -24.02
C ASP A 70 6.77 25.63 -25.19
N ALA A 71 6.62 24.43 -25.77
CA ALA A 71 5.67 24.18 -26.85
C ALA A 71 4.21 24.45 -26.41
N LEU A 72 3.79 23.92 -25.26
CA LEU A 72 2.45 24.12 -24.72
C LEU A 72 2.14 25.59 -24.45
N ARG A 73 3.10 26.33 -23.87
CA ARG A 73 2.96 27.79 -23.61
C ARG A 73 2.81 28.60 -24.89
N LYS A 74 3.42 28.15 -25.99
CA LYS A 74 3.27 28.74 -27.33
C LYS A 74 2.00 28.29 -28.05
N GLY A 75 1.14 27.52 -27.40
CA GLY A 75 -0.11 27.04 -27.99
C GLY A 75 0.04 25.82 -28.89
N VAL A 76 1.20 25.16 -28.90
CA VAL A 76 1.49 23.96 -29.70
C VAL A 76 1.08 22.71 -28.93
N ASN A 77 0.38 21.77 -29.58
CA ASN A 77 0.03 20.49 -28.98
C ASN A 77 1.27 19.61 -28.86
N VAL A 78 1.38 18.85 -27.77
CA VAL A 78 2.53 17.98 -27.52
C VAL A 78 2.05 16.56 -27.32
N ILE A 79 2.64 15.62 -28.06
CA ILE A 79 2.52 14.18 -27.79
C ILE A 79 3.77 13.74 -27.05
N MET A 80 3.61 13.35 -25.78
CA MET A 80 4.69 12.80 -24.96
C MET A 80 4.82 11.29 -25.22
N ASP A 81 5.77 10.93 -26.08
CA ASP A 81 6.06 9.55 -26.48
C ASP A 81 7.07 8.91 -25.52
N ALA A 82 6.52 8.24 -24.51
CA ALA A 82 7.23 7.42 -23.56
C ALA A 82 6.32 6.28 -23.08
N GLN A 83 6.84 5.40 -22.22
CA GLN A 83 6.01 4.33 -21.66
C GLN A 83 4.92 4.84 -20.71
N ASN A 84 5.22 5.90 -19.95
CA ASN A 84 4.38 6.50 -18.89
C ASN A 84 3.50 5.47 -18.14
N ALA A 85 4.14 4.38 -17.73
CA ALA A 85 3.46 3.20 -17.19
C ALA A 85 2.94 3.44 -15.77
N THR A 86 3.69 4.21 -14.96
CA THR A 86 3.35 4.51 -13.56
C THR A 86 2.56 5.81 -13.42
N MET A 87 1.77 5.90 -12.34
CA MET A 87 0.98 7.10 -12.01
C MET A 87 1.87 8.31 -11.73
N GLU A 88 3.01 8.11 -11.06
CA GLU A 88 3.99 9.17 -10.79
C GLU A 88 4.41 9.93 -12.05
N ARG A 89 4.76 9.20 -13.12
CA ARG A 89 5.16 9.82 -14.40
C ARG A 89 4.02 10.57 -15.07
N VAL A 90 2.80 10.00 -15.02
CA VAL A 90 1.60 10.68 -15.53
C VAL A 90 1.34 11.96 -14.73
N HIS A 91 1.39 11.90 -13.40
CA HIS A 91 1.20 13.04 -12.50
C HIS A 91 2.23 14.16 -12.73
N ALA A 92 3.50 13.83 -12.96
CA ALA A 92 4.52 14.82 -13.28
C ALA A 92 4.17 15.60 -14.57
N LEU A 93 3.71 14.88 -15.61
CA LEU A 93 3.30 15.48 -16.89
C LEU A 93 1.99 16.28 -16.76
N VAL A 94 1.04 15.82 -15.94
CA VAL A 94 -0.21 16.54 -15.66
C VAL A 94 0.07 17.83 -14.89
N GLY A 95 0.97 17.80 -13.90
CA GLY A 95 1.43 18.99 -13.19
C GLY A 95 2.04 20.01 -14.15
N LEU A 96 2.91 19.55 -15.06
CA LEU A 96 3.46 20.39 -16.13
C LEU A 96 2.37 21.00 -17.02
N ALA A 97 1.34 20.23 -17.37
CA ALA A 97 0.21 20.74 -18.15
C ALA A 97 -0.63 21.75 -17.37
N ALA A 98 -0.82 21.57 -16.06
CA ALA A 98 -1.49 22.53 -15.19
C ALA A 98 -0.73 23.88 -15.20
N ASP A 99 0.60 23.84 -15.04
CA ASP A 99 1.47 25.03 -15.09
C ASP A 99 1.44 25.75 -16.44
N CYS A 100 1.20 25.01 -17.53
CA CYS A 100 1.11 25.58 -18.88
C CYS A 100 -0.31 26.00 -19.27
N ASN A 101 -1.29 25.84 -18.38
CA ASN A 101 -2.72 25.98 -18.71
C ASN A 101 -3.13 25.15 -19.95
N ALA A 102 -2.57 23.95 -20.08
CA ALA A 102 -2.82 23.04 -21.20
C ALA A 102 -3.87 21.98 -20.84
N ALA A 103 -4.62 21.48 -21.82
CA ALA A 103 -5.46 20.29 -21.64
C ALA A 103 -4.60 19.03 -21.57
N VAL A 104 -5.11 17.99 -20.92
CA VAL A 104 -4.45 16.68 -20.87
C VAL A 104 -5.35 15.64 -21.50
N GLN A 105 -4.75 14.80 -22.34
CA GLN A 105 -5.36 13.57 -22.84
C GLN A 105 -4.40 12.42 -22.59
N THR A 106 -4.92 11.27 -22.19
CA THR A 106 -4.14 10.05 -21.97
C THR A 106 -4.56 9.00 -22.99
N MET A 107 -3.60 8.40 -23.69
CA MET A 107 -3.85 7.35 -24.66
C MET A 107 -3.15 6.06 -24.22
N ALA A 108 -3.94 5.05 -23.84
CA ALA A 108 -3.44 3.74 -23.42
C ALA A 108 -3.30 2.79 -24.61
N PHE A 109 -2.24 1.99 -24.60
CA PHE A 109 -1.94 0.95 -25.59
C PHE A 109 -1.73 -0.40 -24.89
N PRO A 110 -2.80 -0.99 -24.33
CA PRO A 110 -2.73 -2.35 -23.78
C PRO A 110 -2.52 -3.35 -24.93
N ALA A 111 -1.70 -4.36 -24.70
CA ALA A 111 -1.46 -5.47 -25.63
C ALA A 111 -0.99 -6.69 -24.83
N SER A 112 -1.34 -7.90 -25.27
CA SER A 112 -0.90 -9.13 -24.59
C SER A 112 0.61 -9.29 -24.63
N LEU A 113 1.17 -9.97 -23.62
CA LEU A 113 2.61 -10.24 -23.55
C LEU A 113 3.13 -10.92 -24.83
N ASP A 114 2.40 -11.89 -25.37
CA ASP A 114 2.76 -12.58 -26.62
C ASP A 114 2.83 -11.61 -27.80
N THR A 115 1.85 -10.73 -27.94
CA THR A 115 1.83 -9.70 -28.99
C THR A 115 3.02 -8.76 -28.85
N LEU A 116 3.36 -8.36 -27.62
CA LEU A 116 4.49 -7.48 -27.36
C LEU A 116 5.82 -8.16 -27.70
N LEU A 117 6.00 -9.43 -27.32
CA LEU A 117 7.21 -10.21 -27.61
C LEU A 117 7.38 -10.44 -29.11
N GLU A 118 6.33 -10.86 -29.81
CA GLU A 118 6.33 -11.06 -31.26
C GLU A 118 6.71 -9.76 -31.98
N ARG A 119 6.03 -8.66 -31.67
CA ARG A 119 6.34 -7.34 -32.25
C ARG A 119 7.71 -6.84 -31.86
N ASN A 120 8.23 -7.21 -30.70
CA ASN A 120 9.58 -6.83 -30.27
C ASN A 120 10.64 -7.57 -31.09
N ARG A 121 10.47 -8.88 -31.34
CA ARG A 121 11.35 -9.69 -32.21
C ARG A 121 11.40 -9.16 -33.64
N ALA A 122 10.27 -8.66 -34.15
CA ALA A 122 10.17 -8.11 -35.49
C ALA A 122 10.84 -6.72 -35.67
N ARG A 123 11.31 -6.06 -34.59
CA ARG A 123 11.98 -4.76 -34.68
C ARG A 123 13.40 -4.90 -35.24
N ALA A 124 13.92 -3.77 -35.76
CA ALA A 124 15.35 -3.63 -36.02
C ALA A 124 16.15 -3.91 -34.75
N GLU A 125 17.32 -4.52 -34.88
CA GLU A 125 18.14 -5.02 -33.76
C GLU A 125 18.39 -3.95 -32.69
N ASP A 126 18.74 -2.73 -33.10
CA ASP A 126 18.99 -1.59 -32.21
C ASP A 126 17.74 -1.08 -31.44
N ASP A 127 16.55 -1.47 -31.87
CA ASP A 127 15.26 -1.06 -31.29
C ASP A 127 14.60 -2.18 -30.46
N ARG A 128 15.21 -3.36 -30.41
CA ARG A 128 14.75 -4.49 -29.59
C ARG A 128 15.06 -4.22 -28.13
N VAL A 129 14.09 -4.48 -27.26
CA VAL A 129 14.34 -4.54 -25.82
C VAL A 129 14.56 -5.98 -25.38
N PRO A 130 15.35 -6.27 -24.32
CA PRO A 130 15.46 -7.63 -23.78
C PRO A 130 14.09 -8.22 -23.43
N GLU A 131 13.84 -9.48 -23.78
CA GLU A 131 12.53 -10.11 -23.52
C GLU A 131 12.25 -10.24 -22.02
N GLU A 132 13.26 -10.55 -21.21
CA GLU A 132 13.15 -10.59 -19.74
C GLU A 132 12.69 -9.24 -19.17
N TYR A 133 13.26 -8.14 -19.67
CA TYR A 133 12.81 -6.80 -19.29
C TYR A 133 11.35 -6.57 -19.68
N LEU A 134 10.93 -7.00 -20.87
CA LEU A 134 9.56 -6.83 -21.33
C LEU A 134 8.56 -7.63 -20.48
N ARG A 135 8.91 -8.86 -20.10
CA ARG A 135 8.13 -9.72 -19.19
C ARG A 135 7.98 -9.07 -17.80
N ALA A 136 9.10 -8.65 -17.20
CA ALA A 136 9.07 -7.98 -15.90
C ALA A 136 8.28 -6.65 -15.93
N GLN A 137 8.36 -5.88 -17.03
CA GLN A 137 7.54 -4.68 -17.19
C GLN A 137 6.06 -5.01 -17.39
N TYR A 138 5.73 -6.11 -18.06
CA TYR A 138 4.37 -6.55 -18.28
C TYR A 138 3.68 -6.89 -16.96
N GLU A 139 4.29 -7.78 -16.17
CA GLU A 139 3.78 -8.17 -14.85
C GLU A 139 3.58 -6.96 -13.93
N ARG A 140 4.53 -6.01 -13.94
CA ARG A 140 4.46 -4.84 -13.06
C ARG A 140 3.44 -3.78 -13.49
N CYS A 141 3.21 -3.60 -14.79
CA CYS A 141 2.58 -2.38 -15.30
C CYS A 141 1.34 -2.60 -16.17
N ALA A 142 1.06 -3.82 -16.66
CA ALA A 142 0.00 -4.07 -17.63
C ALA A 142 -1.37 -3.59 -17.13
N ASP A 143 -1.74 -3.97 -15.90
CA ASP A 143 -3.01 -3.60 -15.28
C ASP A 143 -3.12 -2.08 -15.11
N THR A 144 -2.03 -1.45 -14.64
CA THR A 144 -1.99 0.00 -14.44
C THR A 144 -2.19 0.76 -15.76
N ILE A 145 -1.59 0.28 -16.86
CA ILE A 145 -1.74 0.86 -18.20
C ILE A 145 -3.17 0.74 -18.71
N ALA A 146 -3.85 -0.38 -18.42
CA ALA A 146 -5.22 -0.63 -18.84
C ALA A 146 -6.25 0.26 -18.15
N VAL A 147 -5.93 0.81 -16.96
CA VAL A 147 -6.84 1.71 -16.23
C VAL A 147 -7.17 2.96 -17.08
N PRO A 148 -8.45 3.21 -17.39
CA PRO A 148 -8.85 4.40 -18.13
C PRO A 148 -8.73 5.64 -17.25
N MET A 149 -8.25 6.71 -17.87
CA MET A 149 -8.05 8.02 -17.26
C MET A 149 -8.73 9.09 -18.11
N GLN A 150 -9.36 10.06 -17.44
CA GLN A 150 -9.95 11.20 -18.11
C GLN A 150 -9.67 12.47 -17.32
N TRP A 151 -8.64 13.21 -17.75
CA TRP A 151 -8.29 14.47 -17.12
C TRP A 151 -9.26 15.57 -17.51
N VAL A 152 -9.88 16.20 -16.52
CA VAL A 152 -10.80 17.32 -16.71
C VAL A 152 -10.35 18.52 -15.90
N ARG A 153 -10.69 19.71 -16.38
CA ARG A 153 -10.52 20.96 -15.64
C ARG A 153 -11.76 21.19 -14.79
N VAL A 154 -11.55 21.32 -13.48
CA VAL A 154 -12.60 21.50 -12.48
C VAL A 154 -12.44 22.90 -11.89
N PRO A 155 -13.48 23.74 -11.94
CA PRO A 155 -13.54 24.98 -11.15
C PRO A 155 -13.53 24.66 -9.65
N VAL A 156 -12.62 25.29 -8.91
CA VAL A 156 -12.38 24.96 -7.50
C VAL A 156 -12.23 26.20 -6.63
N GLU A 157 -12.50 26.04 -5.34
CA GLU A 157 -12.25 27.05 -4.30
C GLU A 157 -11.56 26.43 -3.07
N PRO A 158 -10.85 27.25 -2.26
CA PRO A 158 -10.15 26.74 -1.09
C PRO A 158 -11.10 26.11 -0.06
N ALA A 159 -10.74 24.93 0.43
CA ALA A 159 -11.46 24.20 1.48
C ALA A 159 -10.59 23.91 2.72
N GLY A 160 -9.34 24.39 2.72
CA GLY A 160 -8.36 24.25 3.78
C GLY A 160 -6.94 24.43 3.23
N ARG A 161 -5.93 24.08 4.01
CA ARG A 161 -4.54 24.11 3.55
C ARG A 161 -4.30 22.91 2.64
N HIS A 162 -3.80 23.15 1.42
CA HIS A 162 -3.65 22.11 0.38
C HIS A 162 -4.94 21.33 0.04
N MET A 163 -6.10 21.87 0.41
CA MET A 163 -7.40 21.26 0.20
C MET A 163 -8.31 22.18 -0.58
N TRP A 164 -8.96 21.61 -1.58
CA TRP A 164 -9.88 22.30 -2.47
C TRP A 164 -11.21 21.57 -2.50
N ARG A 165 -12.26 22.28 -2.91
CA ARG A 165 -13.55 21.68 -3.27
C ARG A 165 -13.99 22.21 -4.63
N PRO A 166 -14.70 21.39 -5.45
CA PRO A 166 -15.34 21.88 -6.66
C PRO A 166 -16.32 22.98 -6.29
N SER A 167 -16.38 24.02 -7.12
CA SER A 167 -17.29 25.14 -6.94
C SER A 167 -17.61 25.75 -8.29
N GLU A 168 -18.89 25.85 -8.63
CA GLU A 168 -19.36 26.48 -9.87
C GLU A 168 -18.81 27.91 -10.04
N HIS A 169 -18.61 28.62 -8.93
CA HIS A 169 -18.12 29.99 -8.90
C HIS A 169 -16.61 30.08 -8.61
N GLY A 170 -15.91 28.94 -8.60
CA GLY A 170 -14.47 28.87 -8.35
C GLY A 170 -13.67 29.66 -9.39
N HIS A 171 -12.85 30.61 -8.93
CA HIS A 171 -11.96 31.40 -9.79
C HIS A 171 -10.66 30.67 -10.16
N ALA A 172 -10.34 29.60 -9.45
CA ALA A 172 -9.21 28.72 -9.75
C ALA A 172 -9.70 27.46 -10.49
N THR A 173 -8.81 26.83 -11.25
CA THR A 173 -9.11 25.54 -11.87
C THR A 173 -8.03 24.52 -11.55
N ALA A 174 -8.44 23.27 -11.34
CA ALA A 174 -7.56 22.14 -11.10
C ALA A 174 -7.75 21.08 -12.19
N LEU A 175 -6.68 20.40 -12.57
CA LEU A 175 -6.75 19.17 -13.38
C LEU A 175 -6.96 17.96 -12.46
N VAL A 176 -7.96 17.14 -12.77
CA VAL A 176 -8.37 15.98 -11.97
C VAL A 176 -8.64 14.81 -12.90
N ASP A 177 -8.21 13.59 -12.54
CA ASP A 177 -8.64 12.37 -13.23
C ASP A 177 -10.10 12.08 -12.84
N ALA A 178 -11.04 12.48 -13.70
CA ALA A 178 -12.46 12.33 -13.47
C ALA A 178 -12.89 10.87 -13.39
N MET A 179 -12.23 9.96 -14.12
CA MET A 179 -12.55 8.53 -14.06
C MET A 179 -12.01 7.90 -12.77
N GLY A 180 -10.83 8.34 -12.31
CA GLY A 180 -10.33 8.04 -10.97
C GLY A 180 -11.25 8.56 -9.87
N ALA A 181 -11.70 9.81 -10.00
CA ALA A 181 -12.65 10.42 -9.08
C ALA A 181 -14.01 9.73 -9.08
N TYR A 182 -14.51 9.31 -10.25
CA TYR A 182 -15.72 8.52 -10.38
C TYR A 182 -15.59 7.17 -9.67
N ARG A 183 -14.48 6.44 -9.89
CA ARG A 183 -14.19 5.19 -9.16
C ARG A 183 -14.18 5.43 -7.65
N MET A 184 -13.60 6.54 -7.18
CA MET A 184 -13.62 6.89 -5.74
C MET A 184 -15.01 7.27 -5.24
N ALA A 185 -15.80 8.00 -6.03
CA ALA A 185 -17.15 8.42 -5.68
C ALA A 185 -18.15 7.25 -5.69
N CYS A 186 -17.94 6.26 -6.56
CA CYS A 186 -18.74 5.04 -6.67
C CYS A 186 -18.29 3.93 -5.73
N LYS A 187 -17.09 4.01 -5.12
CA LYS A 187 -16.77 3.14 -3.99
C LYS A 187 -17.91 3.31 -2.98
N PRO A 188 -18.62 2.25 -2.57
CA PRO A 188 -19.78 2.35 -1.68
C PRO A 188 -19.48 2.94 -0.28
N LEU A 189 -18.35 3.62 -0.08
CA LEU A 189 -17.46 3.63 1.07
C LEU A 189 -17.27 5.02 1.70
N SER A 190 -18.13 5.46 2.63
CA SER A 190 -17.86 6.32 3.80
C SER A 190 -19.18 6.86 4.38
N VAL A 191 -19.20 7.15 5.67
CA VAL A 191 -20.20 8.00 6.36
C VAL A 191 -20.23 9.43 5.79
N GLU A 192 -19.18 9.81 5.05
CA GLU A 192 -18.93 11.18 4.64
C GLU A 192 -19.44 11.51 3.22
N PRO A 193 -19.93 12.75 3.03
CA PRO A 193 -20.56 13.20 1.78
C PRO A 193 -19.56 13.50 0.66
N PHE A 194 -18.25 13.29 0.87
CA PHE A 194 -17.21 13.54 -0.12
C PHE A 194 -16.07 12.49 -0.07
N ARG A 195 -15.20 12.53 -1.08
CA ARG A 195 -14.00 11.71 -1.27
C ARG A 195 -12.83 12.62 -1.61
N MET A 196 -11.62 12.22 -1.24
CA MET A 196 -10.41 12.98 -1.59
C MET A 196 -9.75 12.38 -2.81
N VAL A 197 -9.47 13.22 -3.81
CA VAL A 197 -8.74 12.84 -5.01
C VAL A 197 -7.61 13.82 -5.28
N LYS A 198 -6.56 13.33 -5.92
CA LYS A 198 -5.41 14.15 -6.31
C LYS A 198 -5.82 15.19 -7.35
N ALA A 199 -5.43 16.44 -7.13
CA ALA A 199 -5.72 17.56 -8.02
C ALA A 199 -4.45 18.37 -8.31
N PHE A 200 -4.33 18.85 -9.55
CA PHE A 200 -3.16 19.57 -10.02
C PHE A 200 -3.56 21.00 -10.37
N LEU A 201 -3.14 21.94 -9.53
CA LEU A 201 -3.30 23.37 -9.76
C LEU A 201 -2.00 23.96 -10.34
N PRO A 202 -2.09 25.10 -11.06
CA PRO A 202 -0.90 25.83 -11.49
C PRO A 202 -0.05 26.24 -10.28
N SER A 203 1.26 26.05 -10.36
CA SER A 203 2.19 26.42 -9.31
C SER A 203 2.14 27.93 -9.04
N GLN A 204 1.96 28.29 -7.76
CA GLN A 204 2.18 29.65 -7.30
C GLN A 204 3.65 29.77 -6.86
N HIS A 205 4.40 30.70 -7.46
CA HIS A 205 5.78 31.06 -7.06
C HIS A 205 6.87 29.99 -7.31
N GLY A 206 6.74 29.14 -8.33
CA GLY A 206 7.86 28.31 -8.82
C GLY A 206 8.32 27.20 -7.86
N ARG A 207 7.48 26.78 -6.91
CA ARG A 207 7.72 25.56 -6.12
C ARG A 207 7.24 24.34 -6.90
N ASN A 208 8.13 23.35 -7.04
CA ASN A 208 7.85 22.09 -7.70
C ASN A 208 6.83 21.27 -6.89
N HIS A 209 5.73 20.88 -7.55
CA HIS A 209 4.95 19.68 -7.32
C HIS A 209 4.56 19.32 -5.87
N THR A 210 3.54 19.96 -5.34
CA THR A 210 2.62 19.29 -4.39
C THR A 210 1.26 19.25 -5.06
N ALA A 211 0.81 18.05 -5.42
CA ALA A 211 -0.59 17.92 -5.80
C ALA A 211 -1.44 18.24 -4.57
N ASP A 212 -2.42 19.11 -4.75
CA ASP A 212 -3.38 19.38 -3.70
C ASP A 212 -4.47 18.31 -3.73
N MET A 213 -5.27 18.25 -2.67
CA MET A 213 -6.36 17.29 -2.57
C MET A 213 -7.70 17.98 -2.84
N LEU A 214 -8.54 17.36 -3.67
CA LEU A 214 -9.87 17.84 -4.02
C LEU A 214 -10.94 16.96 -3.37
N ARG A 215 -11.88 17.61 -2.68
CA ARG A 215 -13.10 17.00 -2.12
C ARG A 215 -14.13 16.78 -3.22
N VAL A 216 -14.17 15.60 -3.84
CA VAL A 216 -15.23 15.26 -4.81
C VAL A 216 -16.44 14.67 -4.07
N PRO A 217 -17.68 15.05 -4.39
CA PRO A 217 -18.86 14.50 -3.72
C PRO A 217 -18.95 12.98 -3.85
N ALA A 218 -19.38 12.32 -2.77
CA ALA A 218 -19.76 10.92 -2.84
C ALA A 218 -21.04 10.79 -3.67
N LEU A 219 -21.18 9.67 -4.39
CA LEU A 219 -22.44 9.37 -5.08
C LEU A 219 -23.31 8.50 -4.16
N ASP A 220 -24.45 9.04 -3.73
CA ASP A 220 -25.48 8.25 -3.05
C ASP A 220 -26.23 7.33 -4.03
N ASN A 221 -26.20 7.65 -5.33
CA ASN A 221 -26.72 6.80 -6.39
C ASN A 221 -25.56 6.18 -7.20
N PRO A 222 -25.22 4.89 -6.99
CA PRO A 222 -24.14 4.21 -7.70
C PRO A 222 -24.42 4.00 -9.20
N LEU A 223 -25.60 4.40 -9.70
CA LEU A 223 -26.00 4.28 -11.10
C LEU A 223 -25.70 5.52 -11.95
N MET A 224 -25.13 6.60 -11.39
CA MET A 224 -24.73 7.75 -12.20
C MET A 224 -23.74 7.29 -13.27
N PRO A 225 -24.04 7.41 -14.58
CA PRO A 225 -23.10 7.02 -15.62
C PRO A 225 -21.80 7.84 -15.52
N SER A 226 -20.65 7.19 -15.77
CA SER A 226 -19.34 7.83 -15.61
C SER A 226 -19.15 9.09 -16.46
N ASP A 227 -19.79 9.17 -17.63
CA ASP A 227 -19.80 10.36 -18.49
C ASP A 227 -20.59 11.52 -17.88
N VAL A 228 -21.72 11.22 -17.24
CA VAL A 228 -22.52 12.20 -16.48
C VAL A 228 -21.72 12.72 -15.30
N TYR A 229 -21.06 11.84 -14.54
CA TYR A 229 -20.20 12.27 -13.43
C TYR A 229 -19.03 13.16 -13.90
N CYS A 230 -18.36 12.75 -14.98
CA CYS A 230 -17.28 13.53 -15.58
C CYS A 230 -17.76 14.93 -16.03
N ALA A 231 -18.96 15.02 -16.60
CA ALA A 231 -19.56 16.28 -17.00
C ALA A 231 -19.95 17.13 -15.78
N TRP A 232 -20.59 16.54 -14.77
CA TRP A 232 -20.96 17.21 -13.52
C TRP A 232 -19.74 17.81 -12.82
N LEU A 233 -18.63 17.06 -12.76
CA LEU A 233 -17.38 17.51 -12.16
C LEU A 233 -16.80 18.73 -12.92
N ARG A 234 -16.91 18.80 -14.25
CA ARG A 234 -16.49 19.99 -15.05
C ARG A 234 -17.29 21.24 -14.72
N HIS A 235 -18.52 21.07 -14.27
CA HIS A 235 -19.40 22.16 -13.83
C HIS A 235 -19.24 22.49 -12.34
N GLY A 236 -18.13 22.09 -11.71
CA GLY A 236 -17.88 22.39 -10.29
C GLY A 236 -18.86 21.69 -9.36
N THR A 237 -19.41 20.54 -9.79
CA THR A 237 -20.43 19.77 -9.06
C THR A 237 -21.71 20.56 -8.77
N SER A 238 -22.10 21.46 -9.69
CA SER A 238 -23.32 22.26 -9.60
C SER A 238 -24.58 21.38 -9.40
N PRO A 239 -25.35 21.57 -8.31
CA PRO A 239 -26.63 20.89 -8.11
C PRO A 239 -27.64 21.23 -9.22
N ALA A 240 -27.72 22.51 -9.61
CA ALA A 240 -28.63 22.96 -10.65
C ALA A 240 -28.34 22.32 -12.02
N TRP A 241 -27.05 22.13 -12.34
CA TRP A 241 -26.66 21.41 -13.56
C TRP A 241 -27.08 19.94 -13.50
N LEU A 242 -26.88 19.28 -12.35
CA LEU A 242 -27.23 17.88 -12.17
C LEU A 242 -28.74 17.67 -12.27
N ASP A 243 -29.55 18.52 -11.61
CA ASP A 243 -31.01 18.49 -11.67
C ASP A 243 -31.50 18.65 -13.12
N TRP A 244 -30.96 19.60 -13.87
CA TRP A 244 -31.26 19.78 -15.29
C TRP A 244 -30.87 18.58 -16.16
N ARG A 245 -29.72 17.95 -15.87
CA ARG A 245 -29.27 16.78 -16.63
C ARG A 245 -30.14 15.56 -16.32
N MET A 246 -30.53 15.39 -15.05
CA MET A 246 -31.34 14.27 -14.58
C MET A 246 -32.81 14.39 -14.98
N SER A 247 -33.37 15.61 -15.11
CA SER A 247 -34.72 15.82 -15.67
C SER A 247 -34.87 15.39 -17.13
N ASN A 248 -33.78 15.04 -17.79
CA ASN A 248 -33.73 14.61 -19.19
C ASN A 248 -33.37 13.12 -19.36
N THR A 249 -33.27 12.38 -18.26
CA THR A 249 -32.96 10.93 -18.24
C THR A 249 -33.95 10.22 -17.32
N ASP A 250 -35.20 10.10 -17.78
CA ASP A 250 -36.10 9.05 -17.29
C ASP A 250 -35.70 7.74 -17.99
N ASP A 251 -35.42 6.71 -17.19
CA ASP A 251 -35.10 5.31 -17.54
C ASP A 251 -33.67 4.86 -17.23
N LEU A 252 -33.38 4.69 -15.94
CA LEU A 252 -32.39 3.70 -15.50
C LEU A 252 -33.04 2.78 -14.46
N PRO A 253 -33.15 1.46 -14.72
CA PRO A 253 -33.65 0.52 -13.73
C PRO A 253 -32.65 0.41 -12.58
N CYS A 254 -33.15 0.52 -11.34
CA CYS A 254 -32.39 0.26 -10.14
C CYS A 254 -32.34 -1.27 -9.91
N PRO A 255 -31.18 -1.94 -10.05
CA PRO A 255 -31.07 -3.32 -9.61
C PRO A 255 -31.18 -3.39 -8.09
N GLU A 256 -31.73 -4.49 -7.57
CA GLU A 256 -31.73 -4.73 -6.12
C GLU A 256 -30.28 -4.81 -5.60
N PRO A 257 -29.98 -4.24 -4.42
CA PRO A 257 -28.62 -4.21 -3.90
C PRO A 257 -28.14 -5.63 -3.56
N GLU A 258 -27.06 -6.06 -4.20
CA GLU A 258 -26.35 -7.28 -3.79
C GLU A 258 -25.88 -7.18 -2.33
N PRO A 259 -25.81 -8.30 -1.58
CA PRO A 259 -25.32 -8.28 -0.20
C PRO A 259 -23.89 -7.75 -0.13
N THR A 260 -23.70 -6.75 0.74
CA THR A 260 -22.43 -6.04 0.92
C THR A 260 -21.36 -6.96 1.52
N LEU A 261 -20.08 -6.57 1.48
CA LEU A 261 -19.03 -7.36 2.13
C LEU A 261 -19.25 -7.43 3.65
N LEU A 262 -19.81 -6.39 4.29
CA LEU A 262 -20.15 -6.45 5.72
C LEU A 262 -21.26 -7.48 6.00
N ASP A 263 -22.26 -7.58 5.13
CA ASP A 263 -23.31 -8.61 5.24
C ASP A 263 -22.73 -10.01 5.09
N ARG A 264 -21.84 -10.22 4.10
CA ARG A 264 -21.12 -11.49 3.90
C ARG A 264 -20.24 -11.84 5.11
N MET A 265 -19.55 -10.85 5.69
CA MET A 265 -18.73 -11.03 6.90
C MET A 265 -19.58 -11.35 8.13
N ARG A 266 -20.77 -10.76 8.27
CA ARG A 266 -21.72 -11.06 9.36
C ARG A 266 -22.35 -12.44 9.23
N ALA A 267 -22.62 -12.87 8.00
CA ALA A 267 -23.20 -14.18 7.72
C ALA A 267 -22.20 -15.34 7.90
N ASN A 268 -20.89 -15.06 7.86
CA ASN A 268 -19.87 -16.09 7.97
C ASN A 268 -19.66 -16.53 9.45
N PRO A 269 -19.84 -17.83 9.80
CA PRO A 269 -19.66 -18.32 11.17
C PRO A 269 -18.21 -18.26 11.70
N ASN A 270 -17.23 -18.18 10.80
CA ASN A 270 -15.81 -18.07 11.12
C ASN A 270 -15.37 -16.61 11.36
N VAL A 271 -16.25 -15.63 11.18
CA VAL A 271 -15.95 -14.20 11.34
C VAL A 271 -16.81 -13.58 12.43
N ARG A 272 -16.19 -12.76 13.27
CA ARG A 272 -16.82 -11.93 14.28
C ARG A 272 -16.66 -10.47 13.89
N VAL A 273 -17.79 -9.83 13.59
CA VAL A 273 -17.89 -8.40 13.32
C VAL A 273 -18.24 -7.67 14.62
N LYS A 274 -17.53 -6.58 14.94
CA LYS A 274 -17.82 -5.73 16.11
C LYS A 274 -17.75 -4.25 15.73
N PRO A 275 -18.62 -3.38 16.27
CA PRO A 275 -18.43 -1.94 16.15
C PRO A 275 -17.12 -1.52 16.83
N VAL A 276 -16.40 -0.57 16.23
CA VAL A 276 -15.19 0.02 16.80
C VAL A 276 -15.59 1.08 17.81
N GLN A 277 -15.03 1.00 19.02
CA GLN A 277 -15.35 1.94 20.10
C GLN A 277 -14.91 3.36 19.72
N GLY A 278 -15.81 4.33 19.89
CA GLY A 278 -15.55 5.75 19.58
C GLY A 278 -15.86 6.16 18.13
N GLU A 279 -16.22 5.21 17.28
CA GLU A 279 -16.58 5.46 15.88
C GLU A 279 -18.08 5.19 15.66
N THR A 280 -18.73 6.02 14.84
CA THR A 280 -20.19 5.93 14.61
C THR A 280 -20.56 4.90 13.54
N ASP A 281 -19.68 4.66 12.58
CA ASP A 281 -19.94 3.78 11.43
C ASP A 281 -18.66 3.04 10.98
N LEU A 282 -18.06 2.31 11.94
CA LEU A 282 -16.88 1.49 11.68
C LEU A 282 -16.99 0.16 12.44
N TYR A 283 -16.71 -0.93 11.73
CA TYR A 283 -16.84 -2.30 12.20
C TYR A 283 -15.54 -3.08 11.95
N ALA A 284 -14.98 -3.66 13.01
CA ALA A 284 -13.81 -4.53 12.92
C ALA A 284 -14.23 -5.98 12.65
N CYS A 285 -13.72 -6.56 11.57
CA CYS A 285 -13.89 -7.96 11.20
C CYS A 285 -12.70 -8.78 11.72
N ASN A 286 -12.95 -9.73 12.62
CA ASN A 286 -11.93 -10.61 13.19
C ASN A 286 -12.37 -12.07 13.04
N PHE A 287 -11.47 -12.99 12.67
CA PHE A 287 -11.79 -14.42 12.72
C PHE A 287 -12.15 -14.88 14.15
N THR A 288 -13.02 -15.88 14.27
CA THR A 288 -13.43 -16.44 15.56
C THR A 288 -12.32 -17.28 16.19
N ARG A 289 -12.39 -17.47 17.52
CA ARG A 289 -11.45 -18.36 18.23
C ARG A 289 -11.55 -19.80 17.73
N ASP A 290 -12.75 -20.25 17.38
CA ASP A 290 -12.98 -21.60 16.85
C ASP A 290 -12.39 -21.74 15.45
N ALA A 291 -12.55 -20.75 14.57
CA ALA A 291 -11.88 -20.75 13.27
C ALA A 291 -10.37 -20.83 13.41
N PHE A 292 -9.80 -20.08 14.36
CA PHE A 292 -8.38 -20.15 14.68
C PHE A 292 -7.94 -21.52 15.19
N ARG A 293 -8.67 -22.10 16.14
CA ARG A 293 -8.32 -23.39 16.78
C ARG A 293 -8.46 -24.57 15.82
N ASN A 294 -9.48 -24.53 14.98
CA ASN A 294 -9.84 -25.64 14.08
C ASN A 294 -9.23 -25.48 12.68
N HIS A 295 -8.41 -24.45 12.47
CA HIS A 295 -7.83 -24.11 11.17
C HIS A 295 -8.88 -23.94 10.04
N ALA A 296 -10.07 -23.42 10.39
CA ALA A 296 -11.15 -23.20 9.44
C ALA A 296 -10.94 -21.85 8.71
N TRP A 297 -10.13 -21.90 7.65
CA TRP A 297 -9.77 -20.74 6.84
C TRP A 297 -10.46 -20.83 5.48
N ASP A 298 -11.46 -19.97 5.30
CA ASP A 298 -12.14 -19.71 4.05
C ASP A 298 -11.70 -18.35 3.46
N GLU A 299 -12.33 -17.95 2.36
CA GLU A 299 -12.04 -16.69 1.67
C GLU A 299 -12.18 -15.46 2.58
N TYR A 300 -13.11 -15.48 3.55
CA TYR A 300 -13.44 -14.31 4.37
C TYR A 300 -12.71 -14.30 5.71
N SER A 301 -12.60 -15.45 6.37
CA SER A 301 -11.91 -15.61 7.67
C SER A 301 -10.39 -15.37 7.55
N SER A 302 -9.80 -15.64 6.39
CA SER A 302 -8.41 -15.27 6.09
C SER A 302 -8.21 -13.76 5.97
N LYS A 303 -9.20 -13.06 5.38
CA LYS A 303 -9.27 -11.58 5.23
C LYS A 303 -9.64 -10.87 6.55
N ALA A 304 -10.33 -11.56 7.47
CA ALA A 304 -10.81 -11.01 8.74
C ALA A 304 -9.71 -10.86 9.80
N ARG A 305 -8.66 -10.09 9.49
CA ARG A 305 -7.55 -9.77 10.40
C ARG A 305 -7.11 -8.31 10.21
N GLY A 306 -7.56 -7.42 11.10
CA GLY A 306 -7.32 -5.99 10.94
C GLY A 306 -8.08 -5.40 9.75
N LEU A 307 -9.21 -5.99 9.39
CA LEU A 307 -10.12 -5.48 8.36
C LEU A 307 -11.21 -4.64 9.02
N PHE A 308 -11.35 -3.38 8.60
CA PHE A 308 -12.33 -2.45 9.12
C PHE A 308 -13.26 -2.02 8.02
N LEU A 309 -14.55 -2.27 8.21
CA LEU A 309 -15.61 -1.94 7.26
C LEU A 309 -16.50 -0.83 7.81
N ASN A 310 -17.01 0.06 6.97
CA ASN A 310 -18.13 0.92 7.35
C ASN A 310 -19.47 0.16 7.25
N GLY A 311 -20.59 0.80 7.59
CA GLY A 311 -21.93 0.20 7.53
C GLY A 311 -22.44 -0.13 6.13
N ARG A 312 -21.81 0.43 5.09
CA ARG A 312 -22.09 0.15 3.67
C ARG A 312 -21.30 -1.05 3.12
N GLY A 313 -20.37 -1.58 3.93
CA GLY A 313 -19.62 -2.80 3.61
C GLY A 313 -18.25 -2.57 3.01
N ASP A 314 -17.69 -1.38 3.14
CA ASP A 314 -16.49 -1.03 2.43
C ASP A 314 -15.26 -0.92 3.33
N VAL A 315 -14.09 -1.19 2.75
CA VAL A 315 -12.82 -1.22 3.48
C VAL A 315 -12.32 0.19 3.81
N VAL A 316 -12.45 0.59 5.08
CA VAL A 316 -11.92 1.86 5.60
C VAL A 316 -10.46 1.73 6.00
N MET A 317 -10.10 0.60 6.61
CA MET A 317 -8.72 0.27 6.97
C MET A 317 -8.47 -1.22 6.79
N ARG A 318 -7.22 -1.57 6.48
CA ARG A 318 -6.82 -2.95 6.20
C ARG A 318 -5.45 -3.31 6.79
N GLY A 319 -5.40 -4.46 7.44
CA GLY A 319 -4.17 -5.13 7.86
C GLY A 319 -3.78 -6.28 6.94
N PHE A 320 -2.75 -7.03 7.32
CA PHE A 320 -2.35 -8.23 6.59
C PHE A 320 -3.41 -9.32 6.66
N ASP A 321 -3.64 -9.99 5.53
CA ASP A 321 -4.29 -11.30 5.53
C ASP A 321 -3.53 -12.27 6.43
N LYS A 322 -4.23 -13.27 6.95
CA LYS A 322 -3.58 -14.28 7.78
C LYS A 322 -2.65 -15.15 6.93
N PHE A 323 -1.34 -15.02 7.16
CA PHE A 323 -0.32 -15.95 6.67
C PHE A 323 0.23 -16.85 7.79
N PHE A 324 0.84 -17.97 7.42
CA PHE A 324 1.18 -19.09 8.32
C PHE A 324 2.69 -19.28 8.46
N ASN A 325 3.10 -19.94 9.54
CA ASN A 325 4.49 -20.34 9.75
C ASN A 325 4.84 -21.51 8.84
N LEU A 326 6.10 -21.61 8.43
CA LEU A 326 6.62 -22.82 7.77
C LEU A 326 6.26 -24.07 8.60
N GLY A 327 5.66 -25.05 7.95
CA GLY A 327 5.19 -26.31 8.53
C GLY A 327 3.94 -26.23 9.40
N GLU A 328 3.21 -25.09 9.43
CA GLU A 328 2.00 -24.95 10.26
C GLU A 328 0.78 -25.66 9.65
N ASN A 329 0.71 -25.75 8.32
CA ASN A 329 -0.34 -26.46 7.58
C ASN A 329 0.22 -27.05 6.29
N GLU A 330 -0.61 -27.80 5.56
CA GLU A 330 -0.21 -28.42 4.29
C GLU A 330 0.30 -27.38 3.28
N GLN A 331 -0.39 -26.23 3.14
CA GLN A 331 0.00 -25.15 2.21
C GLN A 331 1.37 -24.51 2.53
N THR A 332 1.83 -24.60 3.77
CA THR A 332 3.12 -24.08 4.22
C THR A 332 4.11 -25.18 4.56
N SER A 333 3.89 -26.41 4.07
CA SER A 333 4.92 -27.46 4.09
C SER A 333 6.16 -26.97 3.33
N LEU A 334 7.34 -27.50 3.67
CA LEU A 334 8.58 -27.08 3.03
C LEU A 334 8.50 -27.27 1.50
N ASP A 335 8.03 -28.43 1.06
CA ASP A 335 7.91 -28.74 -0.37
C ASP A 335 6.97 -27.77 -1.08
N ASN A 336 5.79 -27.49 -0.50
CA ASN A 336 4.83 -26.56 -1.08
C ASN A 336 5.33 -25.10 -1.07
N VAL A 337 6.10 -24.70 -0.06
CA VAL A 337 6.73 -23.37 -0.01
C VAL A 337 7.78 -23.23 -1.11
N LEU A 338 8.60 -24.26 -1.33
CA LEU A 338 9.64 -24.25 -2.36
C LEU A 338 9.03 -24.22 -3.76
N GLU A 339 7.97 -25.01 -4.00
CA GLU A 339 7.27 -25.05 -5.28
C GLU A 339 6.50 -23.75 -5.58
N ARG A 340 5.91 -23.12 -4.55
CA ARG A 340 5.10 -21.90 -4.71
C ARG A 340 5.92 -20.62 -4.77
N MET A 341 7.15 -20.60 -4.24
CA MET A 341 7.94 -19.37 -4.14
C MET A 341 8.28 -18.81 -5.54
N THR A 342 8.04 -17.51 -5.73
CA THR A 342 8.46 -16.80 -6.94
C THR A 342 9.55 -15.78 -6.61
N TYR A 343 10.56 -15.70 -7.47
CA TYR A 343 11.75 -14.88 -7.28
C TYR A 343 11.75 -13.66 -8.20
N PRO A 344 12.44 -12.55 -7.83
CA PRO A 344 13.18 -12.36 -6.59
C PRO A 344 12.25 -12.21 -5.37
N ALA A 345 12.57 -12.88 -4.28
CA ALA A 345 11.80 -12.82 -3.04
C ALA A 345 12.51 -11.94 -2.00
N ARG A 346 11.73 -11.27 -1.15
CA ARG A 346 12.24 -10.38 -0.10
C ARG A 346 12.16 -11.07 1.26
N ILE A 347 13.26 -11.07 1.98
CA ILE A 347 13.33 -11.52 3.37
C ILE A 347 13.38 -10.30 4.26
N GLU A 348 12.49 -10.24 5.25
CA GLU A 348 12.46 -9.20 6.27
C GLU A 348 12.60 -9.81 7.65
N THR A 349 13.37 -9.17 8.53
CA THR A 349 13.43 -9.56 9.93
C THR A 349 12.05 -9.45 10.55
N LYS A 350 11.63 -10.49 11.26
CA LYS A 350 10.41 -10.42 12.02
C LYS A 350 10.67 -9.76 13.37
N GLU A 351 10.36 -8.47 13.46
CA GLU A 351 10.35 -7.76 14.74
C GLU A 351 9.32 -8.37 15.71
N ASN A 352 9.64 -8.35 17.01
CA ASN A 352 8.84 -9.00 18.05
C ASN A 352 8.15 -7.98 18.95
N GLY A 353 7.02 -7.49 18.48
CA GLY A 353 6.12 -6.61 19.22
C GLY A 353 4.66 -6.99 18.92
N PHE A 354 3.81 -5.97 18.84
CA PHE A 354 2.43 -6.12 18.40
C PHE A 354 2.14 -5.28 17.15
N LEU A 355 1.26 -5.81 16.29
CA LEU A 355 0.82 -5.13 15.09
C LEU A 355 -0.04 -3.91 15.43
N GLY A 356 0.43 -2.74 15.04
CA GLY A 356 -0.32 -1.49 14.98
C GLY A 356 -0.74 -1.18 13.53
N LEU A 357 -1.92 -0.60 13.41
CA LEU A 357 -2.50 -0.14 12.15
C LEU A 357 -2.81 1.35 12.29
N ILE A 358 -2.25 2.14 11.38
CA ILE A 358 -2.43 3.58 11.34
C ILE A 358 -3.24 3.91 10.09
N GLY A 359 -4.41 4.51 10.29
CA GLY A 359 -5.26 5.02 9.22
C GLY A 359 -5.25 6.53 9.19
N ALA A 360 -5.47 7.12 8.02
CA ALA A 360 -5.63 8.57 7.90
C ALA A 360 -7.08 8.96 8.18
N ALA A 361 -7.28 9.88 9.12
CA ALA A 361 -8.56 10.49 9.37
C ALA A 361 -8.86 11.57 8.31
N GLU A 362 -10.12 12.02 8.33
CA GLU A 362 -10.64 12.99 7.36
C GLU A 362 -10.15 14.40 7.65
N GLN A 363 -10.07 14.72 8.95
CA GLN A 363 -9.44 15.94 9.43
C GLN A 363 -7.96 15.96 9.01
N GLU A 364 -7.51 17.12 8.52
CA GLU A 364 -6.11 17.39 8.19
C GLU A 364 -5.22 17.05 9.40
N ASP A 365 -4.15 16.28 9.14
CA ASP A 365 -3.23 15.74 10.15
C ASP A 365 -3.87 14.83 11.20
N GLY A 366 -5.11 14.37 10.96
CA GLY A 366 -5.80 13.42 11.82
C GLY A 366 -5.42 11.97 11.49
N PHE A 367 -5.21 11.17 12.53
CA PHE A 367 -4.85 9.75 12.42
C PHE A 367 -5.76 8.87 13.27
N ARG A 368 -5.96 7.62 12.82
CA ARG A 368 -6.62 6.55 13.56
C ARG A 368 -5.58 5.50 13.96
N PHE A 369 -5.48 5.19 15.25
CA PHE A 369 -4.50 4.24 15.76
C PHE A 369 -5.20 2.98 16.28
N TYR A 370 -5.14 1.90 15.52
CA TYR A 370 -5.86 0.66 15.82
C TYR A 370 -4.93 -0.52 16.01
N SER A 371 -5.30 -1.40 16.93
CA SER A 371 -4.80 -2.77 16.90
C SER A 371 -5.50 -3.56 15.79
N LYS A 372 -5.10 -4.81 15.60
CA LYS A 372 -5.81 -5.83 14.79
C LYS A 372 -7.31 -5.97 15.05
N SER A 373 -7.83 -5.52 16.19
CA SER A 373 -9.26 -5.57 16.54
C SER A 373 -9.92 -4.19 16.70
N GLY A 374 -9.24 -3.11 16.28
CA GLY A 374 -9.72 -1.73 16.40
C GLY A 374 -9.16 -1.01 17.61
N GLN A 375 -9.97 -0.09 18.15
CA GLN A 375 -9.70 0.63 19.40
C GLN A 375 -9.59 -0.37 20.57
N THR A 376 -8.42 -0.40 21.20
CA THR A 376 -8.12 -1.25 22.38
C THR A 376 -7.12 -0.53 23.28
N ASP A 377 -6.74 -1.13 24.42
CA ASP A 377 -5.67 -0.61 25.29
C ASP A 377 -4.30 -0.48 24.59
N TYR A 378 -4.13 -1.15 23.44
CA TYR A 378 -2.94 -1.01 22.59
C TYR A 378 -2.96 0.26 21.73
N SER A 379 -4.13 0.83 21.44
CA SER A 379 -4.27 2.01 20.57
C SER A 379 -3.47 3.23 21.09
N PRO A 380 -3.55 3.59 22.39
CA PRO A 380 -2.71 4.66 22.94
C PRO A 380 -1.20 4.38 22.87
N LEU A 381 -0.78 3.11 22.91
CA LEU A 381 0.63 2.73 22.79
C LEU A 381 1.14 2.96 21.36
N ILE A 382 0.30 2.68 20.35
CA ILE A 382 0.62 2.97 18.94
C ILE A 382 0.76 4.48 18.75
N GLU A 383 -0.20 5.26 19.25
CA GLU A 383 -0.16 6.72 19.17
C GLU A 383 1.08 7.30 19.86
N LYS A 384 1.37 6.85 21.09
CA LYS A 384 2.57 7.25 21.84
C LYS A 384 3.85 6.94 21.05
N ALA A 385 3.95 5.76 20.45
CA ALA A 385 5.11 5.35 19.66
C ALA A 385 5.24 6.19 18.38
N PHE A 386 4.12 6.46 17.69
CA PHE A 386 4.07 7.29 16.50
C PHE A 386 4.52 8.73 16.78
N LEU A 387 3.99 9.37 17.83
CA LEU A 387 4.36 10.73 18.20
C LEU A 387 5.81 10.85 18.69
N ARG A 388 6.32 9.82 19.39
CA ARG A 388 7.71 9.76 19.85
C ARG A 388 8.69 9.65 18.69
N ASP A 389 8.43 8.74 17.76
CA ASP A 389 9.38 8.41 16.68
C ASP A 389 9.23 9.35 15.47
N LEU A 390 8.08 10.03 15.32
CA LEU A 390 7.82 11.05 14.30
C LEU A 390 7.40 12.38 14.96
N PRO A 391 8.33 13.09 15.65
CA PRO A 391 8.01 14.31 16.38
C PRO A 391 7.73 15.51 15.47
N ASP A 392 8.27 15.52 14.25
CA ASP A 392 8.08 16.60 13.29
C ASP A 392 6.67 16.61 12.66
N PRO A 393 5.88 17.69 12.84
CA PRO A 393 4.54 17.80 12.26
C PRO A 393 4.53 17.78 10.73
N HIS A 394 5.56 18.30 10.06
CA HIS A 394 5.61 18.32 8.59
C HIS A 394 5.74 16.92 8.02
N THR A 395 6.61 16.09 8.59
CA THR A 395 6.74 14.67 8.24
C THR A 395 5.42 13.92 8.44
N ARG A 396 4.70 14.19 9.56
CA ARG A 396 3.37 13.58 9.78
C ARG A 396 2.35 14.03 8.73
N HIS A 397 2.36 15.31 8.35
CA HIS A 397 1.48 15.82 7.30
C HIS A 397 1.73 15.09 5.96
N GLU A 398 2.99 14.90 5.58
CA GLU A 398 3.36 14.17 4.35
C GLU A 398 2.92 12.69 4.39
N ILE A 399 3.06 12.04 5.55
CA ILE A 399 2.52 10.69 5.78
C ILE A 399 1.00 10.67 5.58
N TRP A 400 0.28 11.60 6.23
CA TRP A 400 -1.18 11.71 6.11
C TRP A 400 -1.63 11.94 4.66
N GLN A 401 -0.99 12.87 3.96
CA GLN A 401 -1.28 13.17 2.55
C GLN A 401 -1.06 11.93 1.67
N THR A 402 0.06 11.22 1.86
CA THR A 402 0.38 10.01 1.09
C THR A 402 -0.67 8.93 1.34
N MET A 403 -1.04 8.70 2.60
CA MET A 403 -2.07 7.71 2.97
C MET A 403 -3.42 8.01 2.34
N ARG A 404 -3.86 9.29 2.35
CA ARG A 404 -5.13 9.71 1.74
C ARG A 404 -5.10 9.65 0.22
N ALA A 405 -3.99 10.01 -0.40
CA ALA A 405 -3.86 10.02 -1.87
C ALA A 405 -3.84 8.61 -2.46
N HIS A 406 -3.30 7.63 -1.72
CA HIS A 406 -3.17 6.24 -2.15
C HIS A 406 -4.26 5.32 -1.60
N ASP A 407 -5.08 5.80 -0.68
CA ASP A 407 -6.11 5.03 0.03
C ASP A 407 -5.51 3.77 0.68
N VAL A 408 -4.54 4.00 1.58
CA VAL A 408 -3.77 2.96 2.26
C VAL A 408 -3.83 3.07 3.78
N THR A 409 -3.69 1.92 4.43
CA THR A 409 -3.40 1.78 5.87
C THR A 409 -1.91 1.49 6.05
N VAL A 410 -1.28 2.19 6.99
CA VAL A 410 0.10 1.89 7.39
C VAL A 410 0.09 0.80 8.45
N ALA A 411 0.74 -0.32 8.17
CA ALA A 411 1.02 -1.36 9.14
C ALA A 411 2.40 -1.14 9.77
N CYS A 412 2.47 -1.25 11.09
CA CYS A 412 3.70 -1.13 11.85
C CYS A 412 3.80 -2.20 12.95
N GLU A 413 5.01 -2.62 13.29
CA GLU A 413 5.28 -3.40 14.49
C GLU A 413 5.68 -2.46 15.62
N ILE A 414 4.91 -2.44 16.71
CA ILE A 414 5.22 -1.66 17.90
C ILE A 414 5.98 -2.54 18.89
N VAL A 415 7.26 -2.22 19.08
CA VAL A 415 8.09 -2.79 20.13
C VAL A 415 8.03 -1.84 21.33
N ASP A 416 7.38 -2.29 22.40
CA ASP A 416 7.26 -1.52 23.65
C ASP A 416 7.97 -2.27 24.78
N THR A 417 9.01 -1.65 25.33
CA THR A 417 9.90 -2.26 26.34
C THR A 417 9.43 -2.01 27.77
N GLU A 418 8.37 -1.25 27.99
CA GLU A 418 7.93 -0.81 29.31
C GLU A 418 6.60 -1.49 29.71
N SER A 419 5.64 -1.46 28.80
CA SER A 419 4.25 -1.87 28.98
C SER A 419 3.96 -3.23 28.37
N ASP A 420 4.62 -3.61 27.26
CA ASP A 420 4.37 -4.88 26.58
C ASP A 420 5.64 -5.59 26.10
N GLN A 421 6.49 -5.98 27.06
CA GLN A 421 7.66 -6.79 26.77
C GLN A 421 7.23 -8.17 26.24
N HIS A 422 7.59 -8.42 24.98
CA HIS A 422 7.35 -9.69 24.30
C HIS A 422 8.41 -10.75 24.67
N ILE A 423 8.81 -11.61 23.75
CA ILE A 423 9.73 -12.75 24.01
C ILE A 423 11.19 -12.36 23.82
N ILE A 424 11.46 -11.57 22.77
CA ILE A 424 12.80 -11.13 22.42
C ILE A 424 13.09 -9.80 23.11
N HIS A 425 14.29 -9.68 23.69
CA HIS A 425 14.71 -8.46 24.36
C HIS A 425 15.04 -7.36 23.35
N TYR A 426 14.54 -6.15 23.60
CA TYR A 426 14.91 -4.93 22.89
C TYR A 426 15.42 -3.86 23.86
N ALA A 427 16.42 -3.10 23.44
CA ALA A 427 17.01 -2.05 24.27
C ALA A 427 16.14 -0.79 24.36
N LYS A 428 15.30 -0.52 23.35
CA LYS A 428 14.46 0.69 23.26
C LYS A 428 13.12 0.35 22.63
N SER A 429 12.09 1.07 23.07
CA SER A 429 10.78 1.06 22.42
C SER A 429 10.84 1.77 21.08
N ARG A 430 10.25 1.18 20.04
CA ARG A 430 10.27 1.68 18.64
C ARG A 430 9.01 1.28 17.88
N LEU A 431 8.60 2.13 16.95
CA LEU A 431 7.67 1.83 15.87
C LEU A 431 8.47 1.44 14.63
N TYR A 432 8.35 0.19 14.19
CA TYR A 432 8.92 -0.28 12.93
C TYR A 432 7.86 -0.24 11.84
N TYR A 433 8.10 0.57 10.81
CA TYR A 433 7.26 0.58 9.62
C TYR A 433 7.36 -0.77 8.91
N LEU A 434 6.22 -1.40 8.62
CA LEU A 434 6.15 -2.64 7.84
C LEU A 434 5.79 -2.29 6.40
N HIS A 435 4.50 -2.04 6.13
CA HIS A 435 4.01 -1.79 4.78
C HIS A 435 2.82 -0.83 4.71
N ALA A 436 2.63 -0.24 3.54
CA ALA A 436 1.41 0.46 3.14
C ALA A 436 0.46 -0.52 2.42
N ILE A 437 -0.69 -0.81 3.05
CA ILE A 437 -1.66 -1.80 2.57
C ILE A 437 -2.85 -1.07 1.97
N HIS A 438 -3.28 -1.45 0.77
CA HIS A 438 -4.46 -0.85 0.14
C HIS A 438 -5.75 -1.11 0.94
N ASN A 439 -6.59 -0.08 1.05
CA ASN A 439 -7.93 -0.19 1.63
C ASN A 439 -8.92 -0.75 0.60
N GLN A 440 -8.76 -2.03 0.25
CA GLN A 440 -9.63 -2.73 -0.70
C GLN A 440 -9.88 -4.17 -0.24
N THR A 441 -10.78 -4.91 -0.88
CA THR A 441 -11.19 -6.26 -0.44
C THR A 441 -10.11 -7.33 -0.60
N GLU A 442 -9.26 -7.22 -1.63
CA GLU A 442 -8.12 -8.11 -1.82
C GLU A 442 -6.85 -7.50 -1.22
N PHE A 443 -6.06 -8.32 -0.53
CA PHE A 443 -4.84 -7.85 0.08
C PHE A 443 -3.79 -7.57 -0.98
N THR A 444 -3.30 -6.33 -1.00
CA THR A 444 -2.10 -5.94 -1.74
C THR A 444 -1.36 -4.84 -0.99
N ILE A 445 -0.03 -4.84 -1.14
CA ILE A 445 0.83 -3.75 -0.70
C ILE A 445 0.86 -2.71 -1.83
N ASP A 446 0.57 -1.44 -1.53
CA ASP A 446 0.74 -0.36 -2.49
C ASP A 446 2.22 -0.05 -2.64
N THR A 447 2.89 -0.63 -3.64
CA THR A 447 4.33 -0.43 -3.85
C THR A 447 4.76 1.04 -4.00
N GLN A 448 3.89 1.93 -4.48
CA GLN A 448 4.19 3.35 -4.63
C GLN A 448 4.08 4.07 -3.29
N ALA A 449 2.96 3.91 -2.58
CA ALA A 449 2.80 4.47 -1.25
C ALA A 449 3.84 3.92 -0.29
N ASP A 450 4.11 2.61 -0.38
CA ASP A 450 5.09 1.91 0.44
C ASP A 450 6.49 2.49 0.26
N SER A 451 6.90 2.73 -0.99
CA SER A 451 8.20 3.35 -1.29
C SER A 451 8.31 4.77 -0.75
N LEU A 452 7.25 5.58 -0.87
CA LEU A 452 7.22 6.95 -0.36
C LEU A 452 7.28 6.97 1.16
N LEU A 453 6.39 6.24 1.82
CA LEU A 453 6.29 6.17 3.28
C LEU A 453 7.56 5.56 3.89
N ASN A 454 8.18 4.59 3.23
CA ASN A 454 9.45 4.01 3.65
C ASN A 454 10.61 5.03 3.74
N THR A 455 10.51 6.18 3.07
CA THR A 455 11.49 7.28 3.23
C THR A 455 11.22 8.19 4.43
N LEU A 456 9.97 8.22 4.90
CA LEU A 456 9.50 9.10 5.97
C LEU A 456 9.62 8.45 7.35
N PHE A 457 9.42 7.13 7.45
CA PHE A 457 9.55 6.40 8.71
C PHE A 457 11.02 6.13 9.07
N PRO A 458 11.46 6.40 10.31
CA PRO A 458 12.87 6.31 10.69
C PRO A 458 13.37 4.88 10.95
N TYR A 459 12.47 3.96 11.30
CA TYR A 459 12.82 2.59 11.67
C TYR A 459 12.00 1.59 10.86
N ARG A 460 12.68 0.55 10.38
CA ARG A 460 12.10 -0.54 9.59
C ARG A 460 12.88 -1.84 9.84
N PRO A 461 12.27 -3.01 9.58
CA PRO A 461 12.98 -4.27 9.64
C PRO A 461 14.19 -4.31 8.70
N ASP A 462 15.24 -5.01 9.11
CA ASP A 462 16.35 -5.34 8.21
C ASP A 462 15.84 -6.28 7.11
N GLN A 463 16.19 -5.99 5.86
CA GLN A 463 15.70 -6.73 4.70
C GLN A 463 16.80 -7.02 3.67
N TYR A 464 16.66 -8.12 2.95
CA TYR A 464 17.51 -8.49 1.81
C TYR A 464 16.71 -9.27 0.76
N MET A 465 17.22 -9.32 -0.47
CA MET A 465 16.58 -10.05 -1.58
C MET A 465 17.30 -11.37 -1.82
N ILE A 466 16.53 -12.41 -2.12
CA ILE A 466 17.02 -13.72 -2.56
C ILE A 466 16.60 -13.95 -4.01
N GLN A 467 17.44 -14.67 -4.78
CA GLN A 467 17.24 -14.83 -6.22
C GLN A 467 16.75 -16.23 -6.62
N ASP A 468 16.99 -17.24 -5.79
CA ASP A 468 16.65 -18.63 -6.11
C ASP A 468 16.37 -19.51 -4.88
N GLU A 469 16.07 -20.78 -5.14
CA GLU A 469 15.76 -21.78 -4.11
C GLU A 469 16.95 -22.08 -3.18
N THR A 470 18.18 -21.98 -3.66
CA THR A 470 19.37 -22.22 -2.82
C THR A 470 19.46 -21.14 -1.76
N ASP A 471 19.31 -19.88 -2.17
CA ASP A 471 19.24 -18.75 -1.25
C ASP A 471 18.08 -18.88 -0.27
N LEU A 472 16.90 -19.34 -0.73
CA LEU A 472 15.75 -19.59 0.13
C LEU A 472 16.08 -20.61 1.21
N ARG A 473 16.62 -21.77 0.85
CA ARG A 473 16.99 -22.83 1.83
C ARG A 473 17.99 -22.32 2.86
N GLN A 474 18.97 -21.53 2.43
CA GLN A 474 19.93 -20.90 3.34
C GLN A 474 19.23 -19.92 4.28
N ALA A 475 18.34 -19.06 3.78
CA ALA A 475 17.58 -18.13 4.60
C ALA A 475 16.67 -18.84 5.62
N LEU A 476 16.05 -19.97 5.25
CA LEU A 476 15.25 -20.79 6.16
C LEU A 476 16.09 -21.36 7.30
N HIS A 477 17.27 -21.89 6.97
CA HIS A 477 18.22 -22.44 7.94
C HIS A 477 18.72 -21.34 8.91
N ASP A 478 19.15 -20.20 8.38
CA ASP A 478 19.67 -19.10 9.18
C ASP A 478 18.60 -18.46 10.07
N ALA A 479 17.35 -18.40 9.59
CA ALA A 479 16.21 -17.96 10.38
C ALA A 479 15.94 -18.88 11.58
N GLY A 480 16.12 -20.20 11.42
CA GLY A 480 15.99 -21.19 12.50
C GLY A 480 17.01 -20.97 13.62
N LEU A 481 18.26 -20.67 13.24
CA LEU A 481 19.37 -20.42 14.17
C LEU A 481 19.42 -18.99 14.73
N SER A 482 18.53 -18.12 14.29
CA SER A 482 18.53 -16.71 14.69
C SER A 482 18.26 -16.52 16.18
N SER A 483 18.90 -15.50 16.77
CA SER A 483 18.58 -15.03 18.13
C SER A 483 17.41 -14.05 18.17
N ARG A 484 16.89 -13.63 17.01
CA ARG A 484 15.66 -12.82 16.87
C ARG A 484 14.43 -13.73 16.75
N GLU A 485 13.22 -13.17 16.63
CA GLU A 485 11.99 -13.98 16.51
C GLU A 485 12.00 -14.84 15.24
N GLY A 486 12.57 -14.33 14.15
CA GLY A 486 12.67 -15.04 12.87
C GLY A 486 12.57 -14.06 11.70
N VAL A 487 12.00 -14.51 10.59
CA VAL A 487 11.85 -13.71 9.36
C VAL A 487 10.46 -13.88 8.74
N VAL A 488 10.07 -12.91 7.91
CA VAL A 488 8.94 -13.00 6.98
C VAL A 488 9.49 -12.97 5.57
N ILE A 489 8.99 -13.86 4.73
CA ILE A 489 9.38 -14.02 3.33
C ILE A 489 8.23 -13.55 2.46
N TYR A 490 8.51 -12.63 1.55
CA TYR A 490 7.58 -12.10 0.56
C TYR A 490 8.03 -12.53 -0.83
N SER A 491 7.23 -13.37 -1.46
CA SER A 491 7.38 -13.78 -2.85
C SER A 491 7.02 -12.63 -3.80
N ALA A 492 7.54 -12.67 -5.04
CA ALA A 492 7.27 -11.63 -6.04
C ALA A 492 5.77 -11.50 -6.41
N ASP A 493 5.02 -12.61 -6.33
CA ASP A 493 3.57 -12.69 -6.55
C ASP A 493 2.72 -12.28 -5.32
N GLY A 494 3.36 -11.87 -4.21
CA GLY A 494 2.68 -11.47 -2.97
C GLY A 494 2.38 -12.61 -1.99
N TYR A 495 2.79 -13.85 -2.29
CA TYR A 495 2.74 -14.94 -1.30
C TYR A 495 3.66 -14.65 -0.10
N MET A 496 3.15 -14.90 1.11
CA MET A 496 3.86 -14.63 2.35
C MET A 496 3.95 -15.88 3.24
N VAL A 497 5.14 -16.14 3.78
CA VAL A 497 5.37 -17.18 4.79
C VAL A 497 6.29 -16.64 5.87
N LYS A 498 6.08 -17.04 7.13
CA LYS A 498 6.99 -16.69 8.22
C LYS A 498 7.76 -17.91 8.70
N VAL A 499 8.97 -17.65 9.17
CA VAL A 499 9.82 -18.64 9.81
C VAL A 499 10.19 -18.08 11.17
N LYS A 500 10.07 -18.91 12.20
CA LYS A 500 10.43 -18.54 13.57
C LYS A 500 11.67 -19.29 13.98
N SER A 501 12.53 -18.63 14.74
CA SER A 501 13.73 -19.26 15.28
C SER A 501 13.37 -20.33 16.30
N ASP A 502 14.25 -21.31 16.43
CA ASP A 502 14.10 -22.40 17.41
C ASP A 502 14.09 -21.85 18.83
N LEU A 503 14.97 -20.89 19.12
CA LEU A 503 15.02 -20.20 20.41
C LEU A 503 13.67 -19.55 20.76
N TYR A 504 13.06 -18.84 19.81
CA TYR A 504 11.76 -18.20 20.01
C TYR A 504 10.66 -19.24 20.26
N LEU A 505 10.61 -20.30 19.44
CA LEU A 505 9.61 -21.36 19.56
C LEU A 505 9.71 -22.10 20.91
N GLN A 506 10.92 -22.40 21.36
CA GLN A 506 11.19 -23.00 22.67
C GLN A 506 10.71 -22.08 23.80
N SER A 507 11.13 -20.81 23.81
CA SER A 507 10.70 -19.84 24.83
C SER A 507 9.18 -19.67 24.86
N LYS A 508 8.54 -19.55 23.69
CA LYS A 508 7.08 -19.44 23.56
C LYS A 508 6.34 -20.66 24.11
N ARG A 509 6.88 -21.88 23.92
CA ARG A 509 6.30 -23.12 24.47
C ARG A 509 6.27 -23.11 26.00
N LEU A 510 7.21 -22.46 26.67
CA LEU A 510 7.25 -22.41 28.14
C LEU A 510 6.20 -21.44 28.72
N ARG A 511 5.88 -20.36 28.01
CA ARG A 511 5.03 -19.25 28.50
C ARG A 511 3.74 -19.68 29.21
N PRO A 512 2.84 -20.52 28.65
CA PRO A 512 1.58 -20.84 29.34
C PRO A 512 1.76 -21.57 30.68
N MET A 513 2.84 -22.36 30.83
CA MET A 513 3.13 -23.05 32.08
C MET A 513 3.67 -22.05 33.10
N LEU A 514 4.58 -21.16 32.69
CA LEU A 514 5.15 -20.12 33.53
C LEU A 514 4.09 -19.12 34.01
N GLU A 515 3.17 -18.68 33.15
CA GLU A 515 2.04 -17.83 33.54
C GLU A 515 1.17 -18.51 34.61
N ASN A 516 0.87 -19.80 34.45
CA ASN A 516 0.11 -20.55 35.45
C ASN A 516 0.83 -20.67 36.79
N ILE A 517 2.16 -20.80 36.79
CA ILE A 517 2.95 -20.95 38.02
C ILE A 517 3.17 -19.60 38.70
N LEU A 518 3.68 -18.62 37.95
CA LEU A 518 4.13 -17.34 38.48
C LEU A 518 2.96 -16.39 38.79
N LEU A 519 1.92 -16.37 37.96
CA LEU A 519 0.80 -15.44 38.12
C LEU A 519 -0.41 -16.07 38.82
N ARG A 520 -0.58 -17.40 38.74
CA ARG A 520 -1.75 -18.11 39.31
C ARG A 520 -1.40 -19.08 40.43
N GLY A 521 -0.13 -19.16 40.83
CA GLY A 521 0.32 -19.97 41.96
C GLY A 521 0.17 -21.49 41.75
N LYS A 522 0.00 -21.98 40.52
CA LYS A 522 -0.10 -23.42 40.26
C LYS A 522 1.24 -24.12 40.45
N PRO A 523 1.27 -25.37 40.93
CA PRO A 523 2.51 -26.13 41.02
C PRO A 523 3.03 -26.51 39.62
N VAL A 524 4.34 -26.74 39.52
CA VAL A 524 4.93 -27.36 38.32
C VAL A 524 4.38 -28.79 38.19
N PRO A 525 3.92 -29.22 37.01
CA PRO A 525 3.49 -30.60 36.82
C PRO A 525 4.58 -31.60 37.27
N PRO A 526 4.18 -32.71 37.92
CA PRO A 526 5.13 -33.74 38.36
C PRO A 526 5.64 -34.63 37.22
N ASP A 527 5.24 -34.36 35.96
CA ASP A 527 5.67 -35.14 34.80
C ASP A 527 7.17 -34.95 34.48
N GLY A 528 7.75 -35.98 33.85
CA GLY A 528 9.13 -35.97 33.37
C GLY A 528 9.31 -35.31 32.00
N SER A 529 8.29 -34.57 31.52
CA SER A 529 8.37 -33.96 30.20
C SER A 529 9.53 -32.97 30.12
N GLU A 530 10.14 -32.86 28.95
CA GLU A 530 11.20 -31.88 28.68
C GLU A 530 10.77 -30.46 29.09
N ARG A 531 9.52 -30.09 28.80
CA ARG A 531 8.94 -28.79 29.17
C ARG A 531 8.96 -28.55 30.68
N SER A 532 8.55 -29.55 31.47
CA SER A 532 8.56 -29.45 32.94
C SER A 532 9.99 -29.41 33.51
N ARG A 533 10.94 -30.13 32.90
CA ARG A 533 12.36 -30.07 33.27
C ARG A 533 12.94 -28.68 33.04
N LEU A 534 12.70 -28.09 31.86
CA LEU A 534 13.15 -26.74 31.53
C LEU A 534 12.55 -25.68 32.47
N VAL A 535 11.25 -25.77 32.76
CA VAL A 535 10.61 -24.83 33.70
C VAL A 535 11.21 -24.93 35.11
N ARG A 536 11.52 -26.14 35.59
CA ARG A 536 12.22 -26.31 36.89
C ARG A 536 13.60 -25.67 36.86
N ALA A 537 14.36 -25.88 35.79
CA ALA A 537 15.69 -25.29 35.63
C ALA A 537 15.63 -23.75 35.61
N VAL A 538 14.71 -23.16 34.85
CA VAL A 538 14.47 -21.69 34.83
C VAL A 538 14.17 -21.16 36.23
N LEU A 539 13.23 -21.80 36.94
CA LEU A 539 12.81 -21.36 38.29
C LEU A 539 13.89 -21.58 39.35
N ALA A 540 14.85 -22.47 39.11
CA ALA A 540 16.02 -22.66 39.96
C ALA A 540 17.12 -21.63 39.65
N ALA A 541 17.26 -21.23 38.38
CA ALA A 541 18.30 -20.32 37.93
C ALA A 541 17.96 -18.83 38.12
N ILE A 542 16.67 -18.46 38.03
CA ILE A 542 16.23 -17.06 38.06
C ILE A 542 15.23 -16.86 39.22
N PRO A 543 15.49 -15.92 40.14
CA PRO A 543 14.55 -15.57 41.20
C PRO A 543 13.19 -15.15 40.65
N ARG A 544 12.11 -15.54 41.34
CA ARG A 544 10.73 -15.30 40.88
C ARG A 544 10.41 -13.82 40.68
N GLU A 545 10.98 -12.97 41.52
CA GLU A 545 10.78 -11.52 41.51
C GLU A 545 11.35 -10.87 40.25
N ARG A 546 12.29 -11.56 39.56
CA ARG A 546 12.89 -11.12 38.30
C ARG A 546 12.21 -11.68 37.06
N LEU A 547 11.25 -12.60 37.24
CA LEU A 547 10.49 -13.24 36.16
C LEU A 547 9.10 -12.64 35.98
N VAL A 548 8.72 -11.67 36.80
CA VAL A 548 7.43 -11.00 36.74
C VAL A 548 7.66 -9.49 36.70
N TYR A 549 6.94 -8.79 35.84
CA TYR A 549 6.92 -7.34 35.77
C TYR A 549 5.49 -6.82 35.68
N HIS A 550 5.29 -5.58 36.11
CA HIS A 550 3.98 -4.93 36.08
C HIS A 550 3.78 -4.17 34.77
N GLN A 551 2.75 -4.53 34.00
CA GLN A 551 2.39 -3.86 32.76
C GLN A 551 1.55 -2.61 33.06
N SER A 552 2.20 -1.45 33.25
CA SER A 552 1.53 -0.21 33.65
C SER A 552 0.34 0.17 32.74
N ALA A 553 0.46 0.01 31.43
CA ALA A 553 -0.62 0.32 30.48
C ALA A 553 -1.85 -0.59 30.58
N PHE A 554 -1.71 -1.81 31.11
CA PHE A 554 -2.80 -2.79 31.22
C PHE A 554 -3.23 -3.07 32.66
N GLY A 555 -2.55 -2.48 33.65
CA GLY A 555 -2.85 -2.65 35.08
C GLY A 555 -2.76 -4.11 35.56
N ARG A 556 -1.85 -4.91 35.00
CA ARG A 556 -1.71 -6.34 35.34
C ARG A 556 -0.24 -6.79 35.33
N ASP A 557 0.03 -7.88 36.06
CA ASP A 557 1.34 -8.51 36.06
C ASP A 557 1.49 -9.48 34.88
N ALA A 558 2.70 -9.53 34.31
CA ALA A 558 3.06 -10.42 33.22
C ALA A 558 4.41 -11.10 33.49
N VAL A 559 4.61 -12.25 32.85
CA VAL A 559 5.89 -12.97 32.91
C VAL A 559 6.89 -12.28 31.96
N ASP A 560 8.06 -11.93 32.48
CA ASP A 560 9.17 -11.39 31.67
C ASP A 560 9.83 -12.53 30.87
N MET A 561 9.30 -12.76 29.68
CA MET A 561 9.81 -13.78 28.76
C MET A 561 11.21 -13.46 28.23
N THR A 562 11.67 -12.21 28.31
CA THR A 562 13.00 -11.82 27.81
C THR A 562 14.11 -12.47 28.65
N LYS A 563 13.94 -12.55 29.97
CA LYS A 563 14.89 -13.25 30.87
C LYS A 563 14.97 -14.74 30.59
N ILE A 564 13.82 -15.35 30.27
CA ILE A 564 13.73 -16.77 29.97
C ILE A 564 14.42 -17.07 28.64
N THR A 565 14.17 -16.25 27.62
CA THR A 565 14.85 -16.37 26.32
C THR A 565 16.37 -16.15 26.45
N ASP A 566 16.80 -15.15 27.22
CA ASP A 566 18.22 -14.89 27.47
C ASP A 566 18.92 -16.04 28.19
N TRP A 567 18.22 -16.69 29.14
CA TRP A 567 18.73 -17.87 29.82
C TRP A 567 18.82 -19.08 28.89
N LEU A 568 17.76 -19.38 28.13
CA LEU A 568 17.76 -20.46 27.13
C LEU A 568 18.90 -20.30 26.11
N ARG A 569 19.14 -19.07 25.66
CA ARG A 569 20.25 -18.77 24.74
C ARG A 569 21.61 -19.12 25.35
N LYS A 570 21.82 -18.85 26.65
CA LYS A 570 23.08 -19.16 27.33
C LYS A 570 23.27 -20.66 27.52
N GLU A 571 22.22 -21.38 27.91
CA GLU A 571 22.25 -22.84 28.10
C GLU A 571 22.44 -23.60 26.79
N THR A 572 21.99 -23.05 25.66
CA THR A 572 22.20 -23.69 24.33
C THR A 572 23.63 -23.49 23.81
N LEU A 573 24.34 -22.47 24.33
CA LEU A 573 25.72 -22.14 23.95
C LEU A 573 26.77 -22.70 24.93
N ALA A 574 26.35 -23.22 26.08
CA ALA A 574 27.17 -23.86 27.10
C ALA A 574 27.16 -25.38 26.91
#